data_AF-A0A2D7IHP2-F1
#
_entry.id   AF-A0A2D7IHP2-F1
#
_cell.length_a   1.000
_cell.length_b   1.000
_cell.length_c   1.000
_cell.angle_alpha   90.00
_cell.angle_beta   90.00
_cell.angle_gamma   90.00
#
_symmetry.space_group_name_H-M   'P 1'
#
loop_
_entity.id
_entity.type
_entity.pdbx_description
1 polymer ?
#
loop_
_entity_poly.entity_id
_entity_poly.type
_entity_poly.pdbx_seq_one_letter_code
_entity_poly.pdbx_strand_id
1 'polypeptide(L)'
;MPKLKKKARKKYKTIPRPGEARYYEMKFPPGCGYEKKYRYSLSLGTYGVPAELIHWCIDKCKHKWGWWFKTNGAWYEDWSAHETNEAFMSFNSRKEAFKFWFEVGVKHYGDRDPDEH
;
A
#
# COMPACT_ATOMS: atom_id res chain seq x y z
N MET A 1 26.21 -29.17 10.85
CA MET A 1 25.77 -27.82 10.44
C MET A 1 24.57 -27.39 11.28
N PRO A 2 24.61 -26.24 11.97
CA PRO A 2 23.51 -25.81 12.83
C PRO A 2 22.31 -25.35 11.98
N LYS A 3 21.15 -25.98 12.20
CA LYS A 3 19.89 -25.65 11.53
C LYS A 3 19.44 -24.24 11.93
N LEU A 4 19.38 -23.31 10.97
CA LEU A 4 18.79 -21.98 11.18
C LEU A 4 17.36 -22.14 11.69
N LYS A 5 17.11 -21.78 12.95
CA LYS A 5 15.77 -21.67 13.51
C LYS A 5 15.04 -20.55 12.77
N LYS A 6 14.09 -20.90 11.90
CA LYS A 6 13.16 -19.94 11.28
C LYS A 6 12.40 -19.25 12.42
N LYS A 7 12.77 -18.00 12.74
CA LYS A 7 12.02 -17.17 13.70
C LYS A 7 10.58 -17.09 13.18
N ALA A 8 9.66 -17.70 13.91
CA ALA A 8 8.24 -17.61 13.62
C ALA A 8 7.87 -16.12 13.57
N ARG A 9 7.44 -15.64 12.39
CA ARG A 9 6.90 -14.28 12.22
C ARG A 9 5.73 -14.17 13.20
N LYS A 10 5.91 -13.43 14.30
CA LYS A 10 4.82 -13.09 15.23
C LYS A 10 3.74 -12.42 14.39
N LYS A 11 2.62 -13.14 14.26
CA LYS A 11 1.44 -12.75 13.50
C LYS A 11 1.02 -11.34 13.92
N TYR A 12 0.74 -10.48 12.94
CA TYR A 12 0.04 -9.20 13.07
C TYR A 12 -1.42 -9.43 13.50
N LYS A 13 -1.63 -10.14 14.61
CA LYS A 13 -2.91 -10.71 15.04
C LYS A 13 -3.92 -9.65 15.53
N THR A 14 -3.49 -8.40 15.65
CA THR A 14 -4.34 -7.26 16.02
C THR A 14 -3.77 -6.03 15.31
N ILE A 15 -4.21 -5.79 14.08
CA ILE A 15 -3.97 -4.50 13.43
C ILE A 15 -4.85 -3.49 14.19
N PRO A 16 -4.28 -2.43 14.80
CA PRO A 16 -5.05 -1.41 15.50
C PRO A 16 -6.06 -0.76 14.56
N ARG A 17 -7.21 -0.34 15.07
CA ARG A 17 -8.22 0.34 14.24
C ARG A 17 -7.78 1.78 13.95
N PRO A 18 -8.20 2.37 12.81
CA PRO A 18 -8.05 3.81 12.58
C PRO A 18 -8.65 4.59 13.77
N GLY A 19 -7.88 5.53 14.33
CA GLY A 19 -8.28 6.33 15.51
C GLY A 19 -7.71 5.86 16.85
N GLU A 20 -7.13 4.66 16.94
CA GLU A 20 -6.37 4.25 18.13
C GLU A 20 -4.96 4.86 18.11
N ALA A 21 -4.44 5.36 19.23
CA ALA A 21 -3.08 5.92 19.30
C ALA A 21 -2.00 4.97 18.76
N ARG A 22 -2.19 3.66 18.99
CA ARG A 22 -1.29 2.59 18.54
C ARG A 22 -1.28 2.38 17.02
N TYR A 23 -2.27 2.92 16.30
CA TYR A 23 -2.33 2.91 14.83
C TYR A 23 -1.18 3.73 14.23
N TYR A 24 -0.91 4.91 14.79
CA TYR A 24 0.17 5.79 14.34
C TYR A 24 1.56 5.32 14.81
N GLU A 25 1.62 4.44 15.81
CA GLU A 25 2.85 3.80 16.29
C GLU A 25 3.18 2.50 15.53
N MET A 26 2.36 2.10 14.56
CA MET A 26 2.51 0.82 13.87
C MET A 26 3.81 0.80 13.05
N LYS A 27 4.73 -0.08 13.45
CA LYS A 27 6.01 -0.27 12.76
C LYS A 27 5.86 -1.26 11.61
N PHE A 28 6.14 -0.81 10.40
CA PHE A 28 6.22 -1.66 9.21
C PHE A 28 7.50 -2.50 9.21
N PRO A 29 7.54 -3.63 8.45
CA PRO A 29 8.80 -4.33 8.19
C PRO A 29 9.88 -3.38 7.66
N PRO A 30 11.17 -3.65 7.94
CA PRO A 30 12.25 -2.81 7.44
C PRO A 30 12.20 -2.62 5.93
N GLY A 31 12.20 -1.36 5.51
CA GLY A 31 12.11 -0.97 4.11
C GLY A 31 10.68 -0.95 3.57
N CYS A 32 9.65 -1.28 4.33
CA CYS A 32 8.27 -1.11 3.89
C CYS A 32 7.66 0.22 4.35
N GLY A 33 6.59 0.65 3.70
CA GLY A 33 5.74 1.75 4.17
C GLY A 33 5.74 2.99 3.28
N TYR A 34 5.53 4.15 3.92
CA TYR A 34 5.43 5.44 3.25
C TYR A 34 6.69 5.82 2.46
N GLU A 35 6.48 6.44 1.29
CA GLU A 35 7.49 6.86 0.31
C GLU A 35 8.37 5.74 -0.26
N LYS A 36 8.05 4.47 0.00
CA LYS A 36 8.81 3.36 -0.55
C LYS A 36 8.32 3.04 -1.96
N LYS A 37 9.14 3.46 -2.94
CA LYS A 37 8.93 3.23 -4.37
C LYS A 37 9.71 2.00 -4.84
N TYR A 38 9.02 1.12 -5.55
CA TYR A 38 9.54 -0.11 -6.11
C TYR A 38 9.14 -0.27 -7.58
N ARG A 39 9.73 -1.28 -8.22
CA ARG A 39 9.59 -1.55 -9.66
C ARG A 39 8.14 -1.73 -10.11
N TYR A 40 7.28 -2.32 -9.28
CA TYR A 40 5.88 -2.59 -9.64
C TYR A 40 4.97 -1.65 -8.86
N SER A 41 4.68 -0.47 -9.41
CA SER A 41 3.75 0.49 -8.85
C SER A 41 2.40 0.43 -9.56
N LEU A 42 1.33 0.38 -8.78
CA LEU A 42 -0.06 0.34 -9.23
C LEU A 42 -0.72 1.65 -8.80
N SER A 43 -1.27 2.39 -9.78
CA SER A 43 -2.11 3.55 -9.47
C SER A 43 -3.38 3.09 -8.77
N LEU A 44 -3.78 3.84 -7.75
CA LEU A 44 -5.05 3.66 -7.06
C LEU A 44 -6.17 4.55 -7.64
N GLY A 45 -5.90 5.39 -8.65
CA GLY A 45 -6.90 6.29 -9.22
C GLY A 45 -7.63 7.17 -8.19
N THR A 46 -7.00 7.42 -7.05
CA THR A 46 -7.51 8.16 -5.90
C THR A 46 -6.38 9.00 -5.32
N TYR A 47 -6.72 10.06 -4.59
CA TYR A 47 -5.75 10.95 -3.95
C TYR A 47 -5.19 10.38 -2.63
N GLY A 48 -5.82 9.33 -2.10
CA GLY A 48 -5.50 8.73 -0.82
C GLY A 48 -5.18 7.24 -0.92
N VAL A 49 -4.49 6.70 0.08
CA VAL A 49 -4.33 5.25 0.24
C VAL A 49 -5.24 4.79 1.39
N PRO A 50 -6.32 4.06 1.11
CA PRO A 50 -7.16 3.50 2.16
C PRO A 50 -6.34 2.60 3.10
N ALA A 51 -6.59 2.71 4.40
CA ALA A 51 -5.91 1.94 5.44
C ALA A 51 -5.97 0.41 5.19
N GLU A 52 -7.08 -0.07 4.62
CA GLU A 52 -7.29 -1.48 4.31
C GLU A 52 -6.26 -2.02 3.31
N LEU A 53 -5.78 -1.20 2.38
CA LEU A 53 -4.76 -1.60 1.41
C LEU A 53 -3.41 -1.80 2.10
N ILE A 54 -3.09 -0.94 3.06
CA ILE A 54 -1.91 -1.04 3.90
C ILE A 54 -2.00 -2.31 4.76
N HIS A 55 -3.17 -2.58 5.35
CA HIS A 55 -3.42 -3.77 6.15
C HIS A 55 -3.28 -5.06 5.34
N TRP A 56 -3.79 -5.07 4.12
CA TRP A 56 -3.62 -6.19 3.19
C TRP A 56 -2.13 -6.49 2.97
N CYS A 57 -1.31 -5.44 2.78
CA CYS A 57 0.12 -5.63 2.59
C CYS A 57 0.83 -6.14 3.84
N ILE A 58 0.44 -5.67 5.03
CA ILE A 58 0.99 -6.17 6.30
C ILE A 58 0.72 -7.66 6.46
N ASP A 59 -0.49 -8.12 6.13
CA ASP A 59 -0.88 -9.51 6.30
C ASP A 59 -0.30 -10.43 5.22
N LYS A 60 -0.34 -9.99 3.95
CA LYS A 60 -0.10 -10.88 2.80
C LYS A 60 1.28 -10.73 2.16
N CYS A 61 1.94 -9.58 2.26
CA CYS A 61 3.24 -9.38 1.61
C CYS A 61 4.37 -10.06 2.39
N LYS A 62 5.22 -10.78 1.66
CA LYS A 62 6.46 -11.37 2.18
C LYS A 62 7.68 -10.56 1.75
N HIS A 63 7.58 -9.80 0.66
CA HIS A 63 8.63 -8.94 0.11
C HIS A 63 8.38 -7.47 0.46
N LYS A 64 9.30 -6.59 0.04
CA LYS A 64 9.18 -5.15 0.26
C LYS A 64 8.00 -4.58 -0.52
N TRP A 65 7.27 -3.70 0.14
CA TRP A 65 6.10 -3.01 -0.37
C TRP A 65 6.04 -1.61 0.23
N GLY A 66 5.31 -0.71 -0.40
CA GLY A 66 5.14 0.66 0.08
C GLY A 66 4.00 1.35 -0.60
N TRP A 67 3.80 2.60 -0.21
CA TRP A 67 2.89 3.50 -0.91
C TRP A 67 3.51 4.88 -1.02
N TRP A 68 3.13 5.60 -2.05
CA TRP A 68 3.64 6.93 -2.32
C TRP A 68 2.62 7.73 -3.11
N PHE A 69 2.77 9.04 -3.09
CA PHE A 69 1.91 9.96 -3.83
C PHE A 69 2.73 10.61 -4.93
N LYS A 70 2.15 10.67 -6.13
CA LYS A 70 2.63 11.55 -7.19
C LYS A 70 1.91 12.87 -6.99
N THR A 71 2.66 13.87 -6.55
CA THR A 71 2.14 15.21 -6.29
C THR A 71 2.45 16.09 -7.49
N ASN A 72 1.51 16.93 -7.90
CA ASN A 72 1.84 18.03 -8.79
C ASN A 72 2.41 19.19 -7.95
N GLY A 73 3.33 20.00 -8.51
CA GLY A 73 4.03 21.06 -7.78
C GLY A 73 3.11 22.02 -7.01
N ALA A 74 1.86 22.14 -7.48
CA ALA A 74 0.78 22.92 -6.88
C ALA A 74 0.46 22.56 -5.41
N TRP A 75 0.75 21.34 -4.92
CA TRP A 75 0.53 21.02 -3.50
C TRP A 75 1.43 21.87 -2.58
N TYR A 76 2.62 22.27 -3.02
CA TYR A 76 3.48 23.14 -2.20
C TYR A 76 2.93 24.57 -2.07
N GLU A 77 1.99 24.97 -2.93
CA GLU A 77 1.39 26.31 -2.96
C GLU A 77 -0.04 26.32 -2.39
N ASP A 78 -0.81 25.25 -2.58
CA ASP A 78 -2.19 25.12 -2.09
C ASP A 78 -2.46 23.70 -1.56
N TRP A 79 -2.82 23.60 -0.28
CA TRP A 79 -3.24 22.34 0.35
C TRP A 79 -4.56 21.80 -0.22
N SER A 80 -5.39 22.66 -0.83
CA SER A 80 -6.62 22.26 -1.51
C SER A 80 -6.34 21.47 -2.79
N ALA A 81 -5.13 21.57 -3.36
CA ALA A 81 -4.69 20.80 -4.53
C ALA A 81 -4.46 19.30 -4.23
N HIS A 82 -4.77 18.82 -3.01
CA HIS A 82 -4.61 17.42 -2.63
C HIS A 82 -5.38 16.44 -3.55
N GLU A 83 -6.47 16.89 -4.17
CA GLU A 83 -7.26 16.13 -5.14
C GLU A 83 -6.51 15.87 -6.46
N THR A 84 -5.46 16.66 -6.75
CA THR A 84 -4.60 16.46 -7.93
C THR A 84 -3.52 15.39 -7.71
N ASN A 85 -3.42 14.87 -6.49
CA ASN A 85 -2.47 13.82 -6.18
C ASN A 85 -2.98 12.48 -6.68
N GLU A 86 -2.03 11.66 -7.13
CA GLU A 86 -2.30 10.28 -7.49
C GLU A 86 -1.59 9.36 -6.50
N ALA A 87 -2.36 8.54 -5.80
CA ALA A 87 -1.84 7.57 -4.85
C ALA A 87 -1.43 6.27 -5.55
N PHE A 88 -0.30 5.72 -5.12
CA PHE A 88 0.26 4.49 -5.66
C PHE A 88 0.57 3.48 -4.57
N MET A 89 0.22 2.22 -4.82
CA MET A 89 0.76 1.07 -4.09
C MET A 89 1.94 0.50 -4.86
N SER A 90 3.04 0.21 -4.17
CA SER A 90 4.30 -0.17 -4.79
C SER A 90 4.87 -1.46 -4.21
N PHE A 91 5.37 -2.35 -5.06
CA PHE A 91 5.81 -3.69 -4.70
C PHE A 91 7.15 -4.02 -5.36
N ASN A 92 8.00 -4.72 -4.61
CA ASN A 92 9.25 -5.26 -5.16
C ASN A 92 9.04 -6.59 -5.91
N SER A 93 7.94 -7.31 -5.63
CA SER A 93 7.64 -8.61 -6.23
C SER A 93 6.47 -8.50 -7.20
N ARG A 94 6.68 -8.91 -8.46
CA ARG A 94 5.62 -8.96 -9.49
C ARG A 94 4.44 -9.83 -9.05
N LYS A 95 4.71 -10.95 -8.37
CA LYS A 95 3.66 -11.87 -7.89
C LYS A 95 2.78 -11.22 -6.83
N GLU A 96 3.36 -10.42 -5.93
CA GLU A 96 2.60 -9.72 -4.90
C GLU A 96 1.83 -8.52 -5.48
N ALA A 97 2.41 -7.79 -6.43
CA ALA A 97 1.72 -6.74 -7.17
C ALA A 97 0.49 -7.29 -7.91
N PHE A 98 0.64 -8.41 -8.63
CA PHE A 98 -0.46 -9.03 -9.35
C PHE A 98 -1.53 -9.56 -8.41
N LYS A 99 -1.14 -10.19 -7.28
CA LYS A 99 -2.08 -10.66 -6.27
C LYS A 99 -2.85 -9.50 -5.62
N PHE A 100 -2.16 -8.39 -5.34
CA PHE A 100 -2.81 -7.18 -4.84
C PHE A 100 -3.83 -6.66 -5.84
N TRP A 101 -3.42 -6.46 -7.10
CA TRP A 101 -4.32 -6.00 -8.16
C TRP A 101 -5.52 -6.94 -8.36
N PHE A 102 -5.31 -8.25 -8.32
CA PHE A 102 -6.40 -9.21 -8.48
C PHE A 102 -7.36 -9.24 -7.28
N GLU A 103 -6.88 -9.15 -6.05
CA GLU A 103 -7.76 -9.24 -4.86
C GLU A 103 -8.39 -7.90 -4.46
N VAL A 104 -7.71 -6.79 -4.77
CA VAL A 104 -8.13 -5.43 -4.41
C VAL A 104 -8.70 -4.71 -5.62
N GLY A 105 -7.99 -4.76 -6.75
CA GLY A 105 -8.39 -4.05 -7.97
C GLY A 105 -9.69 -4.58 -8.57
N VAL A 106 -9.93 -5.90 -8.51
CA VAL A 106 -11.22 -6.49 -8.91
C VAL A 106 -12.37 -6.01 -8.01
N LYS A 107 -12.10 -5.67 -6.75
CA LYS A 107 -13.13 -5.18 -5.81
C LYS A 107 -13.42 -3.68 -5.91
N HIS A 108 -12.45 -2.88 -6.38
CA HIS A 108 -12.56 -1.42 -6.41
C HIS A 108 -12.70 -0.81 -7.81
N TYR A 109 -12.35 -1.55 -8.88
CA TYR A 109 -12.41 -1.07 -10.27
C TYR A 109 -13.20 -2.01 -11.19
N GLY A 110 -13.91 -3.01 -10.65
CA GLY A 110 -14.75 -3.93 -11.42
C GLY A 110 -15.95 -3.27 -12.11
N ASP A 111 -16.27 -2.01 -11.78
CA ASP A 111 -17.44 -1.27 -12.30
C ASP A 111 -17.06 -0.08 -13.22
N ARG A 112 -15.80 0.05 -13.64
CA ARG A 112 -15.47 1.00 -14.73
C ARG A 112 -15.45 0.23 -16.05
N ASP A 113 -16.61 0.21 -16.70
CA ASP A 113 -16.70 -0.16 -18.12
C ASP A 113 -15.69 0.69 -18.92
N PRO A 114 -14.84 0.07 -19.75
CA PRO A 114 -13.84 0.76 -20.56
C PRO A 114 -14.42 1.54 -21.77
N ASP A 115 -15.74 1.70 -21.87
CA ASP A 115 -16.44 2.27 -23.03
C ASP A 115 -17.03 3.69 -22.80
N GLU A 116 -16.49 4.48 -21.86
CA GLU A 116 -16.70 5.94 -21.86
C GLU A 116 -15.45 6.67 -22.36
N HIS A 117 -15.24 6.65 -23.68
CA HIS A 117 -14.48 7.67 -24.40
C HIS A 117 -15.02 7.89 -25.81
#